data_AF-A9FRW0-F1
#
_entry.id   AF-A9FRW0-F1
#
_cell.length_a   1.000
_cell.length_b   1.000
_cell.length_c   1.000
_cell.angle_alpha   90.00
_cell.angle_beta   90.00
_cell.angle_gamma   90.00
#
_symmetry.space_group_name_H-M   'P 1'
#
loop_
_entity.id
_entity.type
_entity.pdbx_description
1 polymer ?
#
loop_
_entity_poly.entity_id
_entity_poly.type
_entity_poly.pdbx_seq_one_letter_code
_entity_poly.pdbx_strand_id
1 'polypeptide(L)'
;MSAWHSGDRLPVRPRIGYLVSVTRHLLGLSALISGLVLAGCNAISGIGSLTFDGVGASGGGGAPPGDGGGGPGGGGGEAGGGGEAGGASGGGEAGGAGGGGGAGGAGGGGACDGEPCPVPTGVDVVEQTYTELRGSPGTATPAMDRCPESQVLLGFRGSLGPLGESLIHAKIQAQCGHLELTGGGPYTITTMPGDVTPFRGSEGTEPWEMVCPENEVVVGFSGWSGRYLDLLFIACAPLLVTGPPGDLRVELGPVTWPDGVGGDGGGEFPDTFCGADQVANLVQTVVEGGAIGAFGLGCTTPSLTY
;
A
#
# COMPACT_ATOMS: atom_id res chain seq x y z
N MET A 1 19.55 17.25 -59.67
CA MET A 1 18.60 18.39 -59.73
C MET A 1 17.66 18.27 -58.54
N SER A 2 17.59 19.33 -57.72
CA SER A 2 16.61 19.62 -56.65
C SER A 2 16.68 18.72 -55.40
N ALA A 3 17.28 19.08 -54.24
CA ALA A 3 17.21 20.26 -53.37
C ALA A 3 15.90 20.38 -52.53
N TRP A 4 15.96 20.02 -51.23
CA TRP A 4 15.07 20.38 -50.11
C TRP A 4 15.86 20.15 -48.79
N HIS A 5 16.49 21.13 -48.14
CA HIS A 5 16.00 22.08 -47.10
C HIS A 5 15.31 21.40 -45.91
N SER A 6 15.96 21.35 -44.74
CA SER A 6 15.86 22.32 -43.61
C SER A 6 14.57 22.07 -42.82
N GLY A 7 14.53 21.78 -41.52
CA GLY A 7 15.43 22.10 -40.43
C GLY A 7 14.56 22.62 -39.28
N ASP A 8 13.86 21.73 -38.58
CA ASP A 8 12.94 22.10 -37.50
C ASP A 8 13.65 22.09 -36.15
N ARG A 9 14.04 23.29 -35.72
CA ARG A 9 14.43 23.59 -34.34
C ARG A 9 13.18 23.69 -33.50
N LEU A 10 13.05 22.79 -32.52
CA LEU A 10 12.05 22.93 -31.47
C LEU A 10 12.33 24.18 -30.62
N PRO A 11 11.30 24.91 -30.16
CA PRO A 11 11.45 26.11 -29.35
C PRO A 11 11.95 25.77 -27.94
N VAL A 12 13.05 26.42 -27.56
CA VAL A 12 13.56 26.50 -26.18
C VAL A 12 12.47 27.14 -25.31
N ARG A 13 11.94 26.38 -24.34
CA ARG A 13 11.02 26.93 -23.34
C ARG A 13 11.78 27.86 -22.39
N PRO A 14 11.26 29.06 -22.07
CA PRO A 14 11.87 29.96 -21.11
C PRO A 14 11.75 29.39 -19.69
N ARG A 15 12.86 29.45 -18.94
CA ARG A 15 12.87 29.24 -17.48
C ARG A 15 12.05 30.35 -16.82
N ILE A 16 10.87 30.00 -16.30
CA ILE A 16 10.12 30.86 -15.39
C ILE A 16 10.82 30.82 -14.04
N GLY A 17 11.54 31.89 -13.73
CA GLY A 17 12.08 32.12 -12.39
C GLY A 17 10.94 32.42 -11.42
N TYR A 18 10.70 31.52 -10.48
CA TYR A 18 9.85 31.81 -9.33
C TYR A 18 10.60 32.76 -8.39
N LEU A 19 10.18 34.02 -8.41
CA LEU A 19 10.59 35.06 -7.46
C LEU A 19 9.77 34.83 -6.18
N VAL A 20 10.34 34.13 -5.21
CA VAL A 20 9.73 33.93 -3.88
C VAL A 20 9.78 35.27 -3.14
N SER A 21 8.65 35.97 -3.12
CA SER A 21 8.41 37.14 -2.28
C SER A 21 8.26 36.68 -0.83
N VAL A 22 9.34 36.76 -0.07
CA VAL A 22 9.35 36.58 1.39
C VAL A 22 8.69 37.79 2.04
N THR A 23 7.37 37.74 2.21
CA THR A 23 6.66 38.75 3.01
C THR A 23 6.69 38.33 4.47
N ARG A 24 7.66 38.90 5.20
CA ARG A 24 7.72 38.88 6.66
C ARG A 24 6.45 39.52 7.23
N HIS A 25 5.61 38.76 7.92
CA HIS A 25 4.67 39.28 8.91
C HIS A 25 5.04 38.72 10.27
N LEU A 26 5.95 39.46 10.90
CA LEU A 26 6.31 39.37 12.30
C LEU A 26 5.42 40.36 13.06
N LEU A 27 4.94 39.90 14.21
CA LEU A 27 4.47 40.67 15.36
C LEU A 27 2.99 41.09 15.37
N GLY A 28 2.24 40.44 16.27
CA GLY A 28 1.32 41.16 17.13
C GLY A 28 -0.04 40.52 17.30
N LEU A 29 -0.17 39.56 18.22
CA LEU A 29 -1.37 39.42 19.07
C LEU A 29 -1.11 38.42 20.21
N SER A 30 -0.41 38.92 21.23
CA SER A 30 -0.54 38.41 22.60
C SER A 30 -1.67 39.17 23.29
N ALA A 31 -2.43 38.43 24.11
CA ALA A 31 -3.37 38.85 25.15
C ALA A 31 -4.88 38.75 24.83
N LEU A 32 -5.61 38.26 25.86
CA LEU A 32 -7.08 38.17 26.05
C LEU A 32 -7.67 36.86 25.48
N ILE A 33 -8.15 35.87 26.26
CA ILE A 33 -8.95 35.91 27.49
C ILE A 33 -8.69 34.67 28.35
N SER A 34 -8.25 34.91 29.59
CA SER A 34 -8.50 34.03 30.73
C SER A 34 -9.98 34.11 31.12
N GLY A 35 -10.61 32.97 31.32
CA GLY A 35 -11.81 32.87 32.15
C GLY A 35 -12.99 32.16 31.50
N LEU A 36 -13.03 30.83 31.60
CA LEU A 36 -14.30 30.14 31.81
C LEU A 36 -14.16 29.06 32.90
N VAL A 37 -14.53 29.55 34.07
CA VAL A 37 -15.00 28.91 35.31
C VAL A 37 -15.46 27.45 35.20
N LEU A 38 -14.86 26.64 36.09
CA LEU A 38 -15.41 25.47 36.78
C LEU A 38 -16.93 25.49 36.98
N ALA A 39 -17.65 24.57 36.34
CA ALA A 39 -18.88 23.98 36.88
C ALA A 39 -19.20 22.69 36.13
N GLY A 40 -19.19 21.55 36.82
CA GLY A 40 -19.73 20.30 36.25
C GLY A 40 -19.08 18.98 36.64
N CYS A 41 -18.42 18.86 37.80
CA CYS A 41 -18.27 17.55 38.44
C CYS A 41 -19.54 17.28 39.25
N ASN A 42 -20.40 16.37 38.79
CA ASN A 42 -21.13 15.42 39.64
C ASN A 42 -22.01 14.46 38.82
N ALA A 43 -21.94 13.19 39.24
CA ALA A 43 -22.88 12.10 39.01
C ALA A 43 -22.89 11.41 37.65
N ILE A 44 -22.03 10.38 37.49
CA ILE A 44 -22.47 9.02 37.14
C ILE A 44 -21.72 8.07 38.09
N SER A 45 -22.36 7.75 39.21
CA SER A 45 -22.04 6.60 40.05
C SER A 45 -23.12 5.57 39.76
N GLY A 46 -22.79 4.50 39.05
CA GLY A 46 -23.77 3.44 38.79
C GLY A 46 -23.49 2.60 37.56
N ILE A 47 -22.41 1.82 37.57
CA ILE A 47 -22.38 0.54 36.86
C ILE A 47 -21.77 -0.50 37.78
N GLY A 48 -22.54 -1.56 37.97
CA GLY A 48 -22.32 -2.61 38.94
C GLY A 48 -21.05 -3.41 38.67
N SER A 49 -20.56 -3.95 39.78
CA SER A 49 -19.78 -5.17 39.88
C SER A 49 -20.24 -6.23 38.86
N LEU A 50 -19.57 -6.30 37.72
CA LEU A 50 -19.49 -7.54 36.95
C LEU A 50 -18.29 -8.32 37.49
N THR A 51 -18.60 -9.22 38.42
CA THR A 51 -17.76 -10.35 38.77
C THR A 51 -17.57 -11.20 37.51
N PHE A 52 -16.39 -11.12 36.90
CA PHE A 52 -15.90 -12.17 36.00
C PHE A 52 -15.41 -13.33 36.87
N ASP A 53 -16.35 -14.20 37.22
CA ASP A 53 -16.02 -15.55 37.67
C ASP A 53 -15.57 -16.38 36.45
N GLY A 54 -14.30 -16.77 36.48
CA GLY A 54 -13.87 -18.11 36.09
C GLY A 54 -13.89 -18.48 34.61
N VAL A 55 -12.74 -18.39 33.94
CA VAL A 55 -12.26 -19.46 33.06
C VAL A 55 -10.76 -19.69 33.28
N GLY A 56 -10.46 -20.78 33.99
CA GLY A 56 -9.41 -21.74 33.67
C GLY A 56 -7.99 -21.25 33.48
N ALA A 57 -7.23 -21.16 34.57
CA ALA A 57 -5.79 -21.41 34.53
C ALA A 57 -5.52 -22.92 34.44
N SER A 58 -4.91 -23.35 33.34
CA SER A 58 -4.10 -24.58 33.22
C SER A 58 -3.12 -24.30 32.08
N GLY A 59 -1.83 -24.11 32.32
CA GLY A 59 -0.93 -25.11 32.88
C GLY A 59 -0.26 -25.84 31.71
N GLY A 60 1.01 -25.54 31.44
CA GLY A 60 1.74 -26.19 30.34
C GLY A 60 3.07 -25.52 30.02
N GLY A 61 4.01 -25.57 30.96
CA GLY A 61 5.41 -25.29 30.67
C GLY A 61 5.99 -26.41 29.79
N GLY A 62 6.42 -26.05 28.59
CA GLY A 62 7.21 -26.91 27.71
C GLY A 62 8.49 -26.16 27.35
N ALA A 63 9.59 -26.52 28.00
CA ALA A 63 10.93 -26.12 27.58
C ALA A 63 11.25 -26.79 26.23
N PRO A 64 11.81 -26.07 25.25
CA PRO A 64 12.44 -26.75 24.12
C PRO A 64 13.76 -27.38 24.57
N PRO A 65 14.06 -28.63 24.17
CA PRO A 65 15.35 -29.26 24.42
C PRO A 65 16.44 -28.55 23.60
N GLY A 66 17.59 -28.40 24.24
CA GLY A 66 18.79 -27.85 23.64
C GLY A 66 19.56 -28.83 22.75
N ASP A 67 20.66 -28.27 22.25
CA ASP A 67 21.88 -28.88 21.72
C ASP A 67 21.83 -29.61 20.37
N GLY A 68 22.63 -29.09 19.43
CA GLY A 68 23.09 -29.86 18.27
C GLY A 68 23.89 -29.10 17.22
N GLY A 69 25.21 -29.00 17.41
CA GLY A 69 26.23 -28.89 16.33
C GLY A 69 26.46 -27.47 15.77
N GLY A 70 27.64 -26.86 15.80
CA GLY A 70 28.98 -27.43 15.84
C GLY A 70 29.46 -27.78 14.42
N GLY A 71 29.89 -26.77 13.66
CA GLY A 71 30.58 -26.96 12.38
C GLY A 71 31.54 -25.81 12.09
N PRO A 72 32.85 -25.98 12.27
CA PRO A 72 33.85 -25.05 11.79
C PRO A 72 34.40 -25.49 10.43
N GLY A 73 34.71 -24.53 9.56
CA GLY A 73 35.78 -24.70 8.57
C GLY A 73 35.41 -24.54 7.10
N GLY A 74 36.27 -23.81 6.40
CA GLY A 74 36.29 -23.57 4.95
C GLY A 74 36.47 -22.07 4.70
N GLY A 75 37.68 -21.51 4.77
CA GLY A 75 38.68 -21.62 3.70
C GLY A 75 38.28 -20.66 2.58
N GLY A 76 38.80 -19.44 2.48
CA GLY A 76 40.19 -19.20 2.09
C GLY A 76 40.31 -19.41 0.56
N GLY A 77 40.08 -18.34 -0.21
CA GLY A 77 40.23 -18.33 -1.66
C GLY A 77 40.67 -16.95 -2.12
N GLU A 78 41.95 -16.86 -2.48
CA GLU A 78 42.68 -15.67 -2.90
C GLU A 78 42.34 -15.22 -4.34
N ALA A 79 42.61 -13.93 -4.54
CA ALA A 79 42.92 -13.18 -5.76
C ALA A 79 43.11 -13.89 -7.12
N GLY A 80 42.57 -13.25 -8.15
CA GLY A 80 43.09 -13.22 -9.53
C GLY A 80 42.34 -12.13 -10.30
N GLY A 81 42.96 -11.01 -10.69
CA GLY A 81 43.63 -10.85 -11.99
C GLY A 81 42.57 -10.61 -13.07
N GLY A 82 42.32 -9.39 -13.52
CA GLY A 82 43.18 -8.68 -14.47
C GLY A 82 42.92 -9.17 -15.90
N GLY A 83 42.21 -8.38 -16.71
CA GLY A 83 41.94 -8.72 -18.11
C GLY A 83 41.15 -7.63 -18.85
N GLU A 84 41.87 -6.64 -19.37
CA GLU A 84 41.40 -5.77 -20.45
C GLU A 84 41.50 -6.51 -21.80
N ALA A 85 40.43 -6.50 -22.59
CA ALA A 85 40.37 -6.57 -24.06
C ALA A 85 38.86 -6.55 -24.41
N GLY A 86 38.32 -5.68 -25.27
CA GLY A 86 38.80 -5.30 -26.58
C GLY A 86 37.99 -6.06 -27.64
N GLY A 87 37.09 -5.35 -28.35
CA GLY A 87 36.32 -5.86 -29.49
C GLY A 87 34.85 -6.15 -29.16
N ALA A 88 33.88 -5.99 -30.06
CA ALA A 88 33.88 -5.55 -31.45
C ALA A 88 32.46 -5.05 -31.78
N SER A 89 32.39 -4.10 -32.71
CA SER A 89 31.20 -3.75 -33.47
C SER A 89 30.62 -4.99 -34.18
N GLY A 90 29.32 -5.23 -34.00
CA GLY A 90 28.57 -6.21 -34.77
C GLY A 90 27.14 -5.72 -34.97
N GLY A 91 26.85 -5.27 -36.19
CA GLY A 91 25.47 -5.09 -36.67
C GLY A 91 24.83 -6.43 -37.03
N GLY A 92 23.50 -6.45 -36.98
CA GLY A 92 22.62 -7.54 -37.41
C GLY A 92 21.21 -7.15 -37.00
N GLU A 93 20.43 -6.50 -37.85
CA GLU A 93 19.54 -7.11 -38.85
C GLU A 93 18.25 -7.70 -38.26
N ALA A 94 17.16 -7.20 -38.86
CA ALA A 94 15.93 -7.91 -39.23
C ALA A 94 14.99 -8.45 -38.14
N GLY A 95 13.82 -7.81 -38.07
CA GLY A 95 12.60 -8.47 -38.52
C GLY A 95 11.96 -9.48 -37.58
N GLY A 96 10.93 -9.04 -36.86
CA GLY A 96 10.03 -9.93 -36.13
C GLY A 96 8.66 -9.30 -35.94
N ALA A 97 7.85 -9.28 -37.01
CA ALA A 97 6.41 -9.10 -36.88
C ALA A 97 5.80 -10.41 -36.36
N GLY A 98 5.56 -10.51 -35.06
CA GLY A 98 4.66 -11.49 -34.45
C GLY A 98 3.61 -10.68 -33.70
N GLY A 99 2.33 -10.70 -34.06
CA GLY A 99 1.50 -11.87 -34.25
C GLY A 99 0.41 -11.74 -33.19
N GLY A 100 -0.69 -11.08 -33.56
CA GLY A 100 -1.82 -10.82 -32.66
C GLY A 100 -2.42 -12.13 -32.15
N GLY A 101 -2.20 -12.42 -30.88
CA GLY A 101 -2.92 -13.43 -30.12
C GLY A 101 -4.10 -12.78 -29.41
N GLY A 102 -5.17 -12.47 -30.15
CA GLY A 102 -6.44 -12.12 -29.54
C GLY A 102 -6.97 -13.34 -28.79
N ALA A 103 -6.86 -13.33 -27.46
CA ALA A 103 -7.59 -14.25 -26.60
C ALA A 103 -9.07 -13.87 -26.64
N GLY A 104 -9.75 -14.29 -27.72
CA GLY A 104 -11.20 -14.35 -27.77
C GLY A 104 -11.67 -15.44 -26.82
N GLY A 105 -11.83 -15.07 -25.55
CA GLY A 105 -12.49 -15.90 -24.55
C GLY A 105 -13.90 -16.21 -25.06
N ALA A 106 -14.13 -17.48 -25.37
CA ALA A 106 -15.43 -17.98 -25.74
C ALA A 106 -16.41 -17.68 -24.60
N GLY A 107 -17.24 -16.65 -24.79
CA GLY A 107 -18.43 -16.39 -24.00
C GLY A 107 -19.45 -17.51 -24.25
N GLY A 108 -19.16 -18.70 -23.73
CA GLY A 108 -20.15 -19.73 -23.53
C GLY A 108 -21.10 -19.20 -22.46
N GLY A 109 -22.15 -18.51 -22.90
CA GLY A 109 -23.30 -18.21 -22.06
C GLY A 109 -23.91 -19.54 -21.64
N GLY A 110 -23.41 -20.10 -20.54
CA GLY A 110 -24.09 -21.16 -19.81
C GLY A 110 -25.46 -20.60 -19.48
N ALA A 111 -26.46 -21.06 -20.22
CA ALA A 111 -27.82 -20.65 -19.99
C ALA A 111 -28.20 -21.20 -18.61
N CYS A 112 -28.54 -20.31 -17.69
CA CYS A 112 -29.29 -20.73 -16.51
C CYS A 112 -30.53 -21.47 -17.01
N ASP A 113 -30.82 -22.66 -16.46
CA ASP A 113 -31.78 -23.66 -16.96
C ASP A 113 -33.25 -23.18 -16.95
N GLY A 114 -33.57 -22.13 -17.72
CA GLY A 114 -34.90 -21.55 -17.85
C GLY A 114 -35.28 -20.50 -16.79
N GLU A 115 -34.48 -20.31 -15.73
CA GLU A 115 -34.69 -19.26 -14.73
C GLU A 115 -33.75 -18.06 -14.98
N PRO A 116 -34.19 -16.80 -14.76
CA PRO A 116 -33.30 -15.64 -14.92
C PRO A 116 -32.05 -15.80 -14.05
N CYS A 117 -30.88 -15.68 -14.67
CA CYS A 117 -29.62 -15.77 -13.95
C CYS A 117 -29.55 -14.70 -12.84
N PRO A 118 -29.03 -15.01 -11.65
CA PRO A 118 -28.82 -14.01 -10.63
C PRO A 118 -27.83 -12.96 -11.17
N VAL A 119 -28.26 -11.70 -11.16
CA VAL A 119 -27.47 -10.55 -11.64
C VAL A 119 -26.82 -9.92 -10.42
N PRO A 120 -25.48 -9.87 -10.34
CA PRO A 120 -24.82 -9.22 -9.23
C PRO A 120 -25.16 -7.72 -9.21
N THR A 121 -25.42 -7.20 -8.02
CA THR A 121 -25.85 -5.83 -7.75
C THR A 121 -24.74 -4.95 -7.18
N GLY A 122 -23.62 -5.54 -6.76
CA GLY A 122 -22.52 -4.82 -6.12
C GLY A 122 -21.35 -5.72 -5.73
N VAL A 123 -20.42 -5.12 -4.98
CA VAL A 123 -19.27 -5.80 -4.39
C VAL A 123 -19.24 -5.47 -2.90
N ASP A 124 -19.12 -6.50 -2.06
CA ASP A 124 -18.92 -6.37 -0.63
C ASP A 124 -17.55 -6.95 -0.23
N VAL A 125 -17.02 -6.53 0.91
CA VAL A 125 -15.75 -7.02 1.46
C VAL A 125 -15.99 -7.73 2.78
N VAL A 126 -15.68 -9.02 2.81
CA VAL A 126 -15.93 -9.88 3.95
C VAL A 126 -14.64 -10.48 4.48
N GLU A 127 -14.69 -10.90 5.75
CA GLU A 127 -13.56 -11.49 6.47
C GLU A 127 -12.41 -10.50 6.68
N GLN A 128 -11.63 -10.73 7.74
CA GLN A 128 -10.46 -9.92 8.04
C GLN A 128 -9.29 -10.82 8.40
N THR A 129 -8.26 -10.76 7.58
CA THR A 129 -6.92 -11.28 7.89
C THR A 129 -5.96 -10.10 8.05
N TYR A 130 -4.76 -10.39 8.52
CA TYR A 130 -3.72 -9.39 8.77
C TYR A 130 -2.40 -9.91 8.24
N THR A 131 -1.66 -9.05 7.56
CA THR A 131 -0.28 -9.34 7.20
C THR A 131 0.61 -9.29 8.43
N GLU A 132 1.81 -9.85 8.30
CA GLU A 132 2.89 -9.56 9.24
C GLU A 132 3.20 -8.04 9.23
N LEU A 133 3.51 -7.49 10.40
CA LEU A 133 4.06 -6.13 10.51
C LEU A 133 5.52 -6.15 10.08
N ARG A 134 5.89 -5.28 9.13
CA ARG A 134 7.28 -5.09 8.70
C ARG A 134 7.85 -3.81 9.29
N GLY A 135 9.12 -3.86 9.69
CA GLY A 135 9.81 -2.78 10.39
C GLY A 135 10.14 -3.14 11.84
N SER A 136 10.34 -2.12 12.67
CA SER A 136 10.62 -2.25 14.10
C SER A 136 9.38 -1.85 14.91
N PRO A 137 8.48 -2.81 15.24
CA PRO A 137 7.30 -2.50 16.06
C PRO A 137 7.65 -2.14 17.52
N GLY A 138 8.89 -2.43 17.96
CA GLY A 138 9.31 -2.21 19.34
C GLY A 138 8.35 -2.88 20.33
N THR A 139 7.86 -2.12 21.32
CA THR A 139 6.83 -2.56 22.28
C THR A 139 5.49 -1.86 22.06
N ALA A 140 5.34 -1.08 20.99
CA ALA A 140 4.14 -0.29 20.75
C ALA A 140 3.04 -1.16 20.09
N THR A 141 1.80 -0.92 20.49
CA THR A 141 0.64 -1.58 19.87
C THR A 141 0.33 -0.92 18.53
N PRO A 142 0.13 -1.69 17.44
CA PRO A 142 -0.24 -1.12 16.16
C PRO A 142 -1.60 -0.41 16.24
N ALA A 143 -1.69 0.77 15.65
CA ALA A 143 -2.95 1.41 15.33
C ALA A 143 -3.58 0.69 14.12
N MET A 144 -4.87 0.40 14.23
CA MET A 144 -5.64 -0.36 13.25
C MET A 144 -6.65 0.58 12.59
N ASP A 145 -6.24 1.22 11.50
CA ASP A 145 -7.08 2.21 10.83
C ASP A 145 -7.77 1.58 9.63
N ARG A 146 -9.06 1.30 9.82
CA ARG A 146 -9.93 0.70 8.80
C ARG A 146 -10.55 1.77 7.92
N CYS A 147 -10.66 1.50 6.62
CA CYS A 147 -11.57 2.22 5.76
C CYS A 147 -13.03 2.05 6.24
N PRO A 148 -13.83 3.10 6.24
CA PRO A 148 -15.22 3.00 6.69
C PRO A 148 -16.04 2.14 5.72
N GLU A 149 -17.09 1.50 6.25
CA GLU A 149 -18.02 0.66 5.48
C GLU A 149 -17.29 -0.47 4.74
N SER A 150 -17.69 -0.72 3.49
CA SER A 150 -17.11 -1.73 2.58
C SER A 150 -16.06 -1.10 1.63
N GLN A 151 -15.43 0.01 2.03
CA GLN A 151 -14.36 0.64 1.25
C GLN A 151 -13.04 -0.13 1.33
N VAL A 152 -12.22 -0.01 0.30
CA VAL A 152 -10.89 -0.62 0.18
C VAL A 152 -9.80 0.45 0.09
N LEU A 153 -8.54 0.07 0.31
CA LEU A 153 -7.40 0.97 0.16
C LEU A 153 -7.08 1.18 -1.32
N LEU A 154 -7.00 2.44 -1.74
CA LEU A 154 -6.55 2.85 -3.07
C LEU A 154 -5.11 3.40 -3.07
N GLY A 155 -4.58 3.73 -1.89
CA GLY A 155 -3.25 4.30 -1.77
C GLY A 155 -3.00 4.94 -0.42
N PHE A 156 -1.92 5.71 -0.36
CA PHE A 156 -1.44 6.37 0.84
C PHE A 156 -0.95 7.77 0.51
N ARG A 157 -0.95 8.62 1.53
CA ARG A 157 -0.28 9.92 1.49
C ARG A 157 0.30 10.25 2.85
N GLY A 158 1.25 11.18 2.89
CA GLY A 158 1.96 11.44 4.11
C GLY A 158 2.99 12.54 3.99
N SER A 159 3.97 12.47 4.90
CA SER A 159 5.16 13.31 4.82
C SER A 159 6.39 12.54 5.29
N LEU A 160 7.51 12.73 4.61
CA LEU A 160 8.83 12.27 5.06
C LEU A 160 9.43 13.27 6.04
N GLY A 161 10.25 12.78 6.97
CA GLY A 161 11.03 13.58 7.91
C GLY A 161 12.51 13.19 7.87
N PRO A 162 13.42 14.14 8.18
CA PRO A 162 14.84 13.86 8.16
C PRO A 162 15.26 12.98 9.35
N LEU A 163 16.12 12.00 9.08
CA LEU A 163 16.85 11.24 10.09
C LEU A 163 18.33 11.17 9.69
N GLY A 164 19.11 12.12 10.19
CA GLY A 164 20.50 12.28 9.75
C GLY A 164 20.55 12.73 8.29
N GLU A 165 21.16 11.91 7.42
CA GLU A 165 21.28 12.18 5.97
C GLU A 165 20.21 11.48 5.13
N SER A 166 19.34 10.65 5.74
CA SER A 166 18.27 9.93 5.04
C SER A 166 16.89 10.47 5.41
N LEU A 167 15.87 10.00 4.70
CA LEU A 167 14.46 10.34 4.91
C LEU A 167 13.70 9.11 5.40
N ILE A 168 12.83 9.33 6.38
CA ILE A 168 11.96 8.29 6.94
C ILE A 168 10.50 8.73 6.85
N HIS A 169 9.58 7.77 6.88
CA HIS A 169 8.15 8.06 6.96
C HIS A 169 7.80 8.68 8.32
N ALA A 170 7.59 10.00 8.35
CA ALA A 170 7.20 10.71 9.56
C ALA A 170 5.70 10.61 9.81
N LYS A 171 4.90 10.69 8.74
CA LYS A 171 3.43 10.68 8.79
C LYS A 171 2.84 9.85 7.65
N ILE A 172 1.79 9.10 7.93
CA ILE A 172 1.04 8.34 6.91
C ILE A 172 -0.47 8.39 7.17
N GLN A 173 -1.24 8.37 6.08
CA GLN A 173 -2.69 8.26 6.05
C GLN A 173 -3.08 7.42 4.83
N ALA A 174 -4.00 6.49 5.01
CA ALA A 174 -4.56 5.72 3.92
C ALA A 174 -5.66 6.50 3.19
N GLN A 175 -5.74 6.27 1.88
CA GLN A 175 -6.81 6.74 1.01
C GLN A 175 -7.73 5.56 0.70
N CYS A 176 -9.01 5.71 1.01
CA CYS A 176 -10.02 4.69 0.82
C CYS A 176 -10.79 4.94 -0.48
N GLY A 177 -11.48 3.91 -0.96
CA GLY A 177 -12.31 3.97 -2.15
C GLY A 177 -13.46 3.00 -2.16
N HIS A 178 -14.50 3.37 -2.90
CA HIS A 178 -15.65 2.52 -3.17
C HIS A 178 -15.39 1.64 -4.38
N LEU A 179 -15.92 0.42 -4.34
CA LEU A 179 -15.99 -0.48 -5.48
C LEU A 179 -17.38 -0.38 -6.11
N GLU A 180 -17.43 -0.12 -7.41
CA GLU A 180 -18.68 -0.08 -8.17
C GLU A 180 -18.67 -1.15 -9.25
N LEU A 181 -19.75 -1.93 -9.30
CA LEU A 181 -19.94 -2.95 -10.33
C LEU A 181 -20.78 -2.36 -11.46
N THR A 182 -20.24 -2.35 -12.67
CA THR A 182 -20.91 -1.82 -13.85
C THR A 182 -21.03 -2.85 -14.97
N GLY A 183 -22.00 -2.63 -15.86
CA GLY A 183 -22.29 -3.50 -17.00
C GLY A 183 -23.40 -4.53 -16.75
N GLY A 184 -23.96 -5.07 -17.84
CA GLY A 184 -24.93 -6.19 -17.81
C GLY A 184 -24.30 -7.51 -18.27
N GLY A 185 -22.97 -7.60 -18.21
CA GLY A 185 -22.16 -8.69 -18.78
C GLY A 185 -21.41 -8.30 -20.06
N PRO A 186 -20.06 -8.38 -20.11
CA PRO A 186 -19.15 -8.64 -18.98
C PRO A 186 -19.21 -7.52 -17.93
N TYR A 187 -19.08 -7.88 -16.65
CA TYR A 187 -19.06 -6.90 -15.56
C TYR A 187 -17.68 -6.27 -15.42
N THR A 188 -17.63 -4.99 -15.05
CA THR A 188 -16.40 -4.26 -14.75
C THR A 188 -16.50 -3.71 -13.34
N ILE A 189 -15.46 -3.91 -12.53
CA ILE A 189 -15.33 -3.26 -11.23
C ILE A 189 -14.51 -1.99 -11.41
N THR A 190 -15.08 -0.85 -11.04
CA THR A 190 -14.39 0.45 -11.04
C THR A 190 -14.19 0.95 -9.63
N THR A 191 -13.13 1.74 -9.42
CA THR A 191 -12.83 2.35 -8.13
C THR A 191 -13.19 3.82 -8.13
N MET A 192 -13.84 4.30 -7.07
CA MET A 192 -14.07 5.74 -6.85
C MET A 192 -13.40 6.18 -5.54
N PRO A 193 -12.79 7.38 -5.49
CA PRO A 193 -12.28 7.93 -4.24
C PRO A 193 -13.37 7.97 -3.16
N GLY A 194 -13.01 7.54 -1.95
CA GLY A 194 -13.87 7.51 -0.77
C GLY A 194 -13.28 8.34 0.36
N ASP A 195 -13.33 7.79 1.57
CA ASP A 195 -12.83 8.45 2.77
C ASP A 195 -11.29 8.38 2.91
N VAL A 196 -10.77 8.97 3.98
CA VAL A 196 -9.38 8.82 4.39
C VAL A 196 -9.32 8.40 5.85
N THR A 197 -8.31 7.60 6.22
CA THR A 197 -8.11 7.23 7.63
C THR A 197 -7.54 8.40 8.44
N PRO A 198 -7.41 8.33 9.77
CA PRO A 198 -6.63 9.31 10.51
C PRO A 198 -5.15 9.32 10.09
N PHE A 199 -4.47 10.47 10.25
CA PHE A 199 -3.02 10.53 10.13
C PHE A 199 -2.35 9.83 11.33
N ARG A 200 -1.28 9.11 11.06
CA ARG A 200 -0.42 8.46 12.05
C ARG A 200 1.00 8.97 11.92
N GLY A 201 1.67 9.18 13.05
CA GLY A 201 3.01 9.77 13.11
C GLY A 201 3.01 11.25 13.47
N SER A 202 4.12 11.94 13.19
CA SER A 202 4.37 13.35 13.48
C SER A 202 4.58 14.14 12.20
N GLU A 203 4.58 15.46 12.29
CA GLU A 203 4.75 16.32 11.11
C GLU A 203 6.13 16.10 10.46
N GLY A 204 6.12 15.80 9.16
CA GLY A 204 7.31 15.76 8.31
C GLY A 204 7.49 17.06 7.52
N THR A 205 8.54 17.09 6.70
CA THR A 205 8.91 18.26 5.89
C THR A 205 8.59 18.09 4.41
N GLU A 206 8.51 16.85 3.92
CA GLU A 206 8.33 16.56 2.49
C GLU A 206 7.04 15.77 2.26
N PRO A 207 5.96 16.42 1.78
CA PRO A 207 4.70 15.73 1.52
C PRO A 207 4.85 14.77 0.35
N TRP A 208 4.13 13.66 0.41
CA TRP A 208 4.14 12.66 -0.65
C TRP A 208 2.77 12.00 -0.80
N GLU A 209 2.56 11.39 -1.96
CA GLU A 209 1.36 10.64 -2.30
C GLU A 209 1.74 9.46 -3.19
N MET A 210 1.12 8.31 -2.92
CA MET A 210 1.29 7.06 -3.66
C MET A 210 -0.08 6.41 -3.80
N VAL A 211 -0.62 6.39 -5.01
CA VAL A 211 -1.96 5.88 -5.31
C VAL A 211 -1.85 4.82 -6.38
N CYS A 212 -2.67 3.77 -6.27
CA CYS A 212 -2.81 2.78 -7.31
C CYS A 212 -3.31 3.42 -8.62
N PRO A 213 -2.96 2.84 -9.79
CA PRO A 213 -3.57 3.23 -11.05
C PRO A 213 -5.10 3.17 -11.00
N GLU A 214 -5.75 3.82 -11.98
CA GLU A 214 -7.21 3.83 -12.06
C GLU A 214 -7.78 2.41 -12.12
N ASN A 215 -8.81 2.13 -11.31
CA ASN A 215 -9.47 0.82 -11.20
C ASN A 215 -8.59 -0.29 -10.59
N GLU A 216 -7.50 0.07 -9.91
CA GLU A 216 -6.69 -0.84 -9.12
C GLU A 216 -6.82 -0.56 -7.62
N VAL A 217 -6.59 -1.60 -6.82
CA VAL A 217 -6.68 -1.56 -5.35
C VAL A 217 -5.38 -2.08 -4.74
N VAL A 218 -5.09 -1.68 -3.51
CA VAL A 218 -3.91 -2.17 -2.78
C VAL A 218 -4.10 -3.64 -2.39
N VAL A 219 -3.15 -4.49 -2.77
CA VAL A 219 -3.16 -5.94 -2.49
C VAL A 219 -1.91 -6.41 -1.72
N GLY A 220 -0.95 -5.52 -1.48
CA GLY A 220 0.29 -5.84 -0.79
C GLY A 220 1.22 -4.64 -0.68
N PHE A 221 2.41 -4.88 -0.15
CA PHE A 221 3.44 -3.87 0.01
C PHE A 221 4.84 -4.50 0.07
N SER A 222 5.85 -3.66 -0.16
CA SER A 222 7.28 -3.98 -0.02
C SER A 222 8.00 -2.74 0.49
N GLY A 223 9.28 -2.83 0.83
CA GLY A 223 10.00 -1.68 1.36
C GLY A 223 11.22 -2.00 2.17
N TRP A 224 11.80 -0.94 2.72
CA TRP A 224 13.02 -0.98 3.52
C TRP A 224 12.75 -0.40 4.91
N SER A 225 13.36 -1.00 5.90
CA SER A 225 13.23 -0.56 7.29
C SER A 225 14.49 -0.82 8.10
N GLY A 226 14.84 0.11 8.96
CA GLY A 226 15.74 -0.06 10.08
C GLY A 226 14.99 0.09 11.39
N ARG A 227 15.30 1.17 12.12
CA ARG A 227 14.52 1.56 13.30
C ARG A 227 13.16 2.14 12.93
N TYR A 228 13.06 2.73 11.75
CA TYR A 228 11.84 3.32 11.20
C TYR A 228 11.57 2.72 9.82
N LEU A 229 10.41 3.04 9.26
CA LEU A 229 10.10 2.75 7.88
C LEU A 229 10.83 3.77 7.00
N ASP A 230 11.81 3.30 6.24
CA ASP A 230 12.68 4.14 5.41
C ASP A 230 12.08 4.29 4.01
N LEU A 231 11.70 3.18 3.37
CA LEU A 231 11.15 3.12 2.00
C LEU A 231 9.89 2.25 1.98
N LEU A 232 8.86 2.70 1.24
CA LEU A 232 7.61 1.96 1.07
C LEU A 232 7.25 1.87 -0.41
N PHE A 233 6.82 0.69 -0.84
CA PHE A 233 6.14 0.42 -2.11
C PHE A 233 4.79 -0.22 -1.81
N ILE A 234 3.79 0.02 -2.66
CA ILE A 234 2.51 -0.68 -2.60
C ILE A 234 2.34 -1.56 -3.84
N ALA A 235 1.75 -2.73 -3.66
CA ALA A 235 1.32 -3.58 -4.76
C ALA A 235 -0.13 -3.24 -5.09
N CYS A 236 -0.40 -2.96 -6.37
CA CYS A 236 -1.72 -2.65 -6.89
C CYS A 236 -2.16 -3.73 -7.86
N ALA A 237 -3.46 -4.05 -7.87
CA ALA A 237 -4.02 -4.95 -8.88
C ALA A 237 -5.46 -4.56 -9.22
N PRO A 238 -5.91 -4.75 -10.48
CA PRO A 238 -7.31 -4.57 -10.83
C PRO A 238 -8.14 -5.75 -10.32
N LEU A 239 -9.43 -5.52 -10.08
CA LEU A 239 -10.39 -6.57 -9.75
C LEU A 239 -11.14 -7.03 -11.01
N LEU A 240 -11.14 -8.33 -11.25
CA LEU A 240 -11.75 -8.95 -12.41
C LEU A 240 -12.97 -9.77 -11.99
N VAL A 241 -14.05 -9.69 -12.76
CA VAL A 241 -15.21 -10.59 -12.58
C VAL A 241 -15.09 -11.72 -13.58
N THR A 242 -14.96 -12.95 -13.08
CA THR A 242 -14.77 -14.16 -13.90
C THR A 242 -15.77 -15.24 -13.52
N GLY A 243 -15.86 -16.28 -14.36
CA GLY A 243 -16.80 -17.40 -14.19
C GLY A 243 -18.03 -17.35 -15.11
N PRO A 244 -18.79 -18.45 -15.21
CA PRO A 244 -20.03 -18.51 -15.99
C PRO A 244 -21.19 -17.81 -15.24
N PRO A 245 -22.30 -17.48 -15.94
CA PRO A 245 -23.52 -17.02 -15.27
C PRO A 245 -23.95 -17.99 -14.17
N GLY A 246 -24.19 -17.48 -12.96
CA GLY A 246 -24.54 -18.28 -11.78
C GLY A 246 -23.36 -18.74 -10.92
N ASP A 247 -22.11 -18.59 -11.38
CA ASP A 247 -20.87 -18.87 -10.63
C ASP A 247 -19.83 -17.77 -10.89
N LEU A 248 -20.30 -16.52 -10.85
CA LEU A 248 -19.41 -15.36 -10.99
C LEU A 248 -18.63 -15.15 -9.70
N ARG A 249 -17.36 -14.80 -9.83
CA ARG A 249 -16.46 -14.51 -8.71
C ARG A 249 -15.55 -13.32 -9.02
N VAL A 250 -15.00 -12.73 -7.96
CA VAL A 250 -14.00 -11.67 -8.07
C VAL A 250 -12.61 -12.30 -7.96
N GLU A 251 -11.73 -11.98 -8.89
CA GLU A 251 -10.33 -12.42 -8.92
C GLU A 251 -9.40 -11.20 -9.03
N LEU A 252 -8.17 -11.33 -8.52
CA LEU A 252 -7.14 -10.31 -8.73
C LEU A 252 -6.54 -10.42 -10.15
N GLY A 253 -6.36 -9.28 -10.80
CA GLY A 253 -5.59 -9.19 -12.04
C GLY A 253 -4.07 -9.11 -11.82
N PRO A 254 -3.30 -8.78 -12.87
CA PRO A 254 -1.85 -8.63 -12.76
C PRO A 254 -1.45 -7.55 -11.75
N VAL A 255 -0.45 -7.85 -10.93
CA VAL A 255 0.09 -6.92 -9.93
C VAL A 255 1.01 -5.90 -10.61
N THR A 256 0.82 -4.63 -10.26
CA THR A 256 1.69 -3.50 -10.60
C THR A 256 2.32 -2.90 -9.35
N TRP A 257 3.45 -2.22 -9.52
CA TRP A 257 4.19 -1.56 -8.45
C TRP A 257 4.49 -0.11 -8.87
N PRO A 258 3.77 0.88 -8.29
CA PRO A 258 4.15 2.28 -8.44
C PRO A 258 5.55 2.56 -7.85
N ASP A 259 6.10 3.71 -8.18
CA ASP A 259 7.39 4.15 -7.63
C ASP A 259 7.33 4.22 -6.09
N GLY A 260 8.37 3.70 -5.44
CA GLY A 260 8.51 3.73 -3.99
C GLY A 260 8.73 5.14 -3.44
N VAL A 261 8.32 5.37 -2.20
CA VAL A 261 8.51 6.65 -1.51
C VAL A 261 9.28 6.43 -0.22
N GLY A 262 10.34 7.22 -0.03
CA GLY A 262 11.17 7.14 1.16
C GLY A 262 12.64 7.46 0.92
N GLY A 263 13.47 7.14 1.92
CA GLY A 263 14.92 7.23 1.86
C GLY A 263 15.59 5.92 1.47
N ASP A 264 16.92 5.94 1.52
CA ASP A 264 17.84 4.83 1.23
C ASP A 264 18.34 4.10 2.50
N GLY A 265 17.77 4.43 3.66
CA GLY A 265 18.10 3.81 4.94
C GLY A 265 17.54 2.40 5.11
N GLY A 266 17.97 1.73 6.19
CA GLY A 266 17.42 0.43 6.58
C GLY A 266 17.87 -0.75 5.71
N GLY A 267 17.14 -1.86 5.83
CA GLY A 267 17.29 -3.03 4.98
C GLY A 267 15.95 -3.45 4.38
N GLU A 268 15.99 -4.06 3.20
CA GLU A 268 14.81 -4.58 2.51
C GLU A 268 14.10 -5.66 3.35
N PHE A 269 12.77 -5.61 3.36
CA PHE A 269 11.94 -6.69 3.88
C PHE A 269 11.18 -7.39 2.74
N PRO A 270 10.77 -8.67 2.91
CA PRO A 270 10.11 -9.41 1.85
C PRO A 270 8.76 -8.80 1.45
N ASP A 271 8.46 -8.87 0.15
CA ASP A 271 7.13 -8.56 -0.37
C ASP A 271 6.05 -9.26 0.45
N THR A 272 5.05 -8.49 0.87
CA THR A 272 4.01 -8.93 1.78
C THR A 272 2.65 -8.66 1.15
N PHE A 273 1.93 -9.74 0.81
CA PHE A 273 0.64 -9.69 0.14
C PHE A 273 -0.51 -10.08 1.09
N CYS A 274 -1.71 -9.59 0.75
CA CYS A 274 -2.91 -9.88 1.48
C CYS A 274 -3.37 -11.35 1.40
N GLY A 275 -3.04 -12.04 0.31
CA GLY A 275 -3.51 -13.38 -0.01
C GLY A 275 -3.84 -13.47 -1.50
N ALA A 276 -4.10 -14.67 -2.03
CA ALA A 276 -4.32 -14.87 -3.46
C ALA A 276 -5.52 -14.10 -4.02
N ASP A 277 -6.55 -13.87 -3.19
CA ASP A 277 -7.81 -13.24 -3.57
C ASP A 277 -8.23 -12.14 -2.58
N GLN A 278 -7.27 -11.58 -1.84
CA GLN A 278 -7.57 -10.59 -0.80
C GLN A 278 -7.05 -9.21 -1.18
N VAL A 279 -7.84 -8.20 -0.85
CA VAL A 279 -7.53 -6.78 -1.00
C VAL A 279 -7.34 -6.14 0.37
N ALA A 280 -6.62 -5.04 0.45
CA ALA A 280 -6.44 -4.33 1.69
C ALA A 280 -7.60 -3.36 1.95
N ASN A 281 -8.14 -3.35 3.18
CA ASN A 281 -9.16 -2.38 3.63
C ASN A 281 -8.81 -1.72 4.97
N LEU A 282 -7.64 -2.05 5.52
CA LEU A 282 -7.16 -1.55 6.80
C LEU A 282 -5.65 -1.40 6.72
N VAL A 283 -5.13 -0.35 7.35
CA VAL A 283 -3.69 -0.18 7.55
C VAL A 283 -3.34 -0.39 9.03
N GLN A 284 -2.26 -1.12 9.26
CA GLN A 284 -1.64 -1.31 10.56
C GLN A 284 -0.41 -0.42 10.63
N THR A 285 -0.34 0.49 11.60
CA THR A 285 0.83 1.36 11.77
C THR A 285 1.34 1.34 13.21
N VAL A 286 2.64 1.25 13.38
CA VAL A 286 3.29 1.48 14.67
C VAL A 286 4.04 2.79 14.59
N VAL A 287 3.78 3.70 15.55
CA VAL A 287 4.49 4.97 15.66
C VAL A 287 5.49 4.89 16.80
N GLU A 288 6.78 5.03 16.49
CA GLU A 288 7.88 5.08 17.48
C GLU A 288 8.57 6.45 17.41
N GLY A 289 8.72 7.12 18.55
CA GLY A 289 9.43 8.41 18.59
C GLY A 289 8.84 9.50 17.68
N GLY A 290 7.59 9.35 17.23
CA GLY A 290 6.92 10.25 16.30
C GLY A 290 7.03 9.85 14.82
N ALA A 291 7.84 8.86 14.44
CA ALA A 291 7.91 8.37 13.06
C ALA A 291 7.25 6.99 12.93
N ILE A 292 6.99 6.56 11.69
CA ILE A 292 6.45 5.23 11.43
C ILE A 292 7.57 4.20 11.67
N GLY A 293 7.38 3.34 12.67
CA GLY A 293 8.30 2.27 13.05
C GLY A 293 8.02 0.96 12.32
N ALA A 294 6.74 0.64 12.12
CA ALA A 294 6.32 -0.56 11.40
C ALA A 294 5.01 -0.34 10.64
N PHE A 295 4.82 -1.15 9.60
CA PHE A 295 3.70 -1.08 8.67
C PHE A 295 3.16 -2.48 8.37
N GLY A 296 1.84 -2.58 8.18
CA GLY A 296 1.17 -3.78 7.72
C GLY A 296 -0.21 -3.47 7.18
N LEU A 297 -0.88 -4.47 6.63
CA LEU A 297 -2.22 -4.34 6.07
C LEU A 297 -3.18 -5.28 6.80
N GLY A 298 -4.42 -4.85 6.91
CA GLY A 298 -5.56 -5.73 7.12
C GLY A 298 -6.22 -6.00 5.77
N CYS A 299 -6.44 -7.28 5.51
CA CYS A 299 -6.88 -7.81 4.25
C CYS A 299 -8.26 -8.45 4.35
N THR A 300 -9.01 -8.40 3.25
CA THR A 300 -10.40 -8.83 3.15
C THR A 300 -10.66 -9.43 1.77
N THR A 301 -11.66 -10.32 1.67
CA THR A 301 -12.00 -11.00 0.41
C THR A 301 -13.17 -10.27 -0.23
N PRO A 302 -13.02 -9.68 -1.43
CA PRO A 302 -14.13 -9.09 -2.15
C PRO A 302 -15.07 -10.19 -2.66
N SER A 303 -16.38 -9.94 -2.59
CA SER A 303 -17.42 -10.86 -3.03
C SER A 303 -18.53 -10.12 -3.76
N LEU A 304 -19.14 -10.76 -4.76
CA LEU A 304 -20.29 -10.19 -5.45
C LEU A 304 -21.54 -10.30 -4.57
N THR A 305 -22.33 -9.24 -4.51
CA THR A 305 -23.68 -9.26 -3.93
C THR A 305 -24.71 -9.48 -5.02
N TYR A 306 -25.81 -10.19 -4.73
CA TYR A 306 -26.88 -10.50 -5.68
C TYR A 306 -28.23 -10.01 -5.15
#